data_AF-A0A842NI16-F1
#
_entry.id   AF-A0A842NI16-F1
#
_cell.length_a   1.000
_cell.length_b   1.000
_cell.length_c   1.000
_cell.angle_alpha   90.00
_cell.angle_beta   90.00
_cell.angle_gamma   90.00
#
_symmetry.space_group_name_H-M   'P 1'
#
loop_
_entity.id
_entity.type
_entity.pdbx_description
1 polymer ?
#
loop_
_entity_poly.entity_id
_entity_poly.type
_entity_poly.pdbx_seq_one_letter_code
_entity_poly.pdbx_strand_id
1 'polypeptide(L)'
;MSENDAISCIRSIKMPDYYRNYYSNLSTETYTIYQHAAAAKSTLFDSSAIIEPKIAFDLADRVAKMHEINITEPLRELLKIHGKELSALILSKDIALGNHSLPDATLEEKLDLAVRVGLAIITEGVTIAALQGISDVKIKKNKDGTEYLSISIAGPMRSAGGTESAVTMLIADHVRKAVGLAKYQANSFDDETGRFVEELRIYERDASNFQFHILDEDIIHVISNLPVELDGVDTDPYEVVNHKS
;
A
#
# COMPACT_ATOMS: atom_id res chain seq x y z
N MET A 1 29.09 -10.19 -1.09
CA MET A 1 28.58 -8.83 -1.33
C MET A 1 28.58 -8.68 -2.84
N SER A 2 27.39 -8.65 -3.46
CA SER A 2 27.28 -8.51 -4.92
C SER A 2 28.00 -7.24 -5.36
N GLU A 3 28.40 -7.22 -6.62
CA GLU A 3 28.81 -6.01 -7.33
C GLU A 3 28.01 -4.79 -6.87
N ASN A 4 28.64 -3.63 -6.85
CA ASN A 4 28.00 -2.39 -6.49
C ASN A 4 26.81 -2.12 -7.45
N ASP A 5 25.62 -2.62 -7.09
CA ASP A 5 24.41 -2.70 -7.94
C ASP A 5 23.99 -1.30 -8.44
N ALA A 6 24.40 -0.26 -7.72
CA ALA A 6 24.24 1.13 -8.13
C ALA A 6 24.84 1.42 -9.51
N ILE A 7 26.04 0.89 -9.79
CA ILE A 7 26.78 1.15 -11.03
C ILE A 7 26.12 0.42 -12.19
N SER A 8 25.56 -0.78 -11.96
CA SER A 8 24.84 -1.51 -12.99
C SER A 8 23.56 -0.77 -13.40
N CYS A 9 22.82 -0.21 -12.44
CA CYS A 9 21.59 0.56 -12.68
C CYS A 9 21.82 1.81 -13.53
N ILE A 10 22.94 2.53 -13.34
CA ILE A 10 23.23 3.77 -14.09
C ILE A 10 24.02 3.54 -15.38
N ARG A 11 24.44 2.31 -15.68
CA ARG A 11 25.30 2.01 -16.84
C ARG A 11 24.62 2.36 -18.17
N SER A 12 23.32 2.06 -18.28
CA SER A 12 22.51 2.28 -19.48
C SER A 12 22.09 3.74 -19.69
N ILE A 13 22.22 4.59 -18.67
CA ILE A 13 21.81 5.99 -18.74
C ILE A 13 22.89 6.79 -19.48
N LYS A 14 22.49 7.50 -20.54
CA LYS A 14 23.39 8.40 -21.28
C LYS A 14 23.58 9.70 -20.48
N MET A 15 24.76 9.86 -19.88
CA MET A 15 25.12 11.05 -19.12
C MET A 15 26.60 11.43 -19.32
N PRO A 16 26.97 12.70 -19.14
CA PRO A 16 28.37 13.14 -19.05
C PRO A 16 29.20 12.39 -18.01
N ASP A 17 30.50 12.25 -18.25
CA ASP A 17 31.41 11.50 -17.37
C ASP A 17 31.50 12.08 -15.95
N TYR A 18 31.38 13.39 -15.80
CA TYR A 18 31.41 14.02 -14.47
C TYR A 18 30.21 13.57 -13.60
N TYR A 19 29.03 13.35 -14.18
CA TYR A 19 27.90 12.78 -13.46
C TYR A 19 28.11 11.30 -13.13
N ARG A 20 28.71 10.53 -14.05
CA ARG A 20 29.05 9.12 -13.76
C ARG A 20 30.02 9.00 -12.58
N ASN A 21 31.03 9.87 -12.54
CA ASN A 21 31.98 9.92 -11.43
C ASN A 21 31.29 10.36 -10.13
N TYR A 22 30.42 11.37 -10.19
CA TYR A 22 29.64 11.82 -9.04
C TYR A 22 28.80 10.69 -8.42
N TYR A 23 27.98 10.00 -9.23
CA TYR A 23 27.15 8.89 -8.74
C TYR A 23 27.98 7.70 -8.27
N SER A 24 29.09 7.37 -8.95
CA SER A 24 30.01 6.32 -8.52
C SER A 24 30.64 6.61 -7.16
N ASN A 25 31.02 7.88 -6.90
CA ASN A 25 31.56 8.30 -5.62
C ASN A 25 30.50 8.22 -4.51
N LEU A 26 29.31 8.78 -4.74
CA LEU A 26 28.20 8.69 -3.78
C LEU A 26 27.87 7.24 -3.41
N SER A 27 27.81 6.37 -4.41
CA SER A 27 27.55 4.94 -4.18
C SER A 27 28.68 4.32 -3.34
N THR A 28 29.94 4.52 -3.72
CA THR A 28 31.08 3.96 -3.01
C THR A 28 31.12 4.39 -1.54
N GLU A 29 30.88 5.68 -1.27
CA GLU A 29 30.79 6.22 0.10
C GLU A 29 29.61 5.62 0.86
N THR A 30 28.44 5.53 0.24
CA THR A 30 27.24 4.93 0.84
C THR A 30 27.49 3.47 1.26
N TYR A 31 28.08 2.66 0.39
CA TYR A 31 28.41 1.27 0.70
C TYR A 31 29.49 1.13 1.77
N THR A 32 30.46 2.05 1.81
CA THR A 32 31.47 2.10 2.87
C THR A 32 30.83 2.35 4.23
N ILE A 33 29.92 3.33 4.30
CA ILE A 33 29.15 3.63 5.53
C ILE A 33 28.27 2.42 5.92
N TYR A 34 27.61 1.80 4.95
CA TYR A 34 26.79 0.60 5.17
C TYR A 34 27.62 -0.56 5.74
N GLN A 35 28.84 -0.79 5.25
CA GLN A 35 29.74 -1.81 5.79
C GLN A 35 30.14 -1.54 7.24
N HIS A 36 30.48 -0.28 7.57
CA HIS A 36 30.79 0.10 8.95
C HIS A 36 29.59 -0.10 9.88
N ALA A 37 28.39 0.30 9.45
CA ALA A 37 27.17 0.07 10.20
C ALA A 37 26.87 -1.42 10.39
N ALA A 38 27.17 -2.26 9.39
CA ALA A 38 26.94 -3.70 9.49
C ALA A 38 27.92 -4.34 10.49
N ALA A 39 29.18 -3.92 10.47
CA ALA A 39 30.17 -4.32 11.47
C ALA A 39 29.73 -3.92 12.88
N ALA A 40 29.20 -2.71 13.07
CA ALA A 40 28.66 -2.27 14.36
C ALA A 40 27.44 -3.11 14.79
N LYS A 41 26.42 -3.27 13.94
CA LYS A 41 25.21 -4.07 14.23
C LYS A 41 25.54 -5.53 14.55
N SER A 42 26.59 -6.09 13.94
CA SER A 42 27.03 -7.47 14.20
C SER A 42 27.55 -7.72 15.62
N THR A 43 27.80 -6.66 16.40
CA THR A 43 28.16 -6.76 17.83
C THR A 43 26.97 -7.08 18.74
N LEU A 44 25.73 -7.04 18.22
CA LEU A 44 24.49 -7.35 18.95
C LEU A 44 24.19 -6.44 20.15
N PHE A 45 24.75 -5.22 20.18
CA PHE A 45 24.40 -4.22 21.21
C PHE A 45 23.09 -3.48 20.93
N ASP A 46 22.61 -3.47 19.68
CA ASP A 46 21.35 -2.84 19.26
C ASP A 46 20.16 -3.84 19.27
N SER A 47 18.95 -3.32 19.07
CA SER A 47 17.71 -4.10 18.94
C SER A 47 17.69 -5.10 17.77
N SER A 48 18.59 -4.96 16.80
CA SER A 48 18.69 -5.81 15.61
C SER A 48 20.15 -6.07 15.25
N ALA A 49 20.44 -7.30 14.82
CA ALA A 49 21.75 -7.73 14.34
C ALA A 49 22.04 -7.30 12.89
N ILE A 50 21.03 -6.80 12.18
CA ILE A 50 21.09 -6.44 10.77
C ILE A 50 20.79 -4.95 10.58
N ILE A 51 21.30 -4.38 9.50
CA ILE A 51 20.91 -3.03 9.09
C ILE A 51 19.44 -3.05 8.64
N GLU A 52 18.64 -2.18 9.23
CA GLU A 52 17.21 -2.08 8.95
C GLU A 52 16.94 -1.26 7.65
N PRO A 53 17.59 -0.10 7.41
CA PRO A 53 17.41 0.61 6.14
C PRO A 53 18.03 -0.14 4.96
N LYS A 54 17.21 -0.47 3.96
CA LYS A 54 17.67 -1.10 2.71
C LYS A 54 18.07 -0.01 1.70
N ILE A 55 19.22 -0.17 1.06
CA ILE A 55 19.61 0.70 -0.08
C ILE A 55 18.70 0.35 -1.26
N ALA A 56 18.08 1.33 -1.90
CA ALA A 56 17.27 1.14 -3.10
C ALA A 56 17.63 2.18 -4.18
N PHE A 57 17.55 1.80 -5.45
CA PHE A 57 18.04 2.64 -6.56
C PHE A 57 16.95 3.36 -7.35
N ASP A 58 15.78 2.74 -7.50
CA ASP A 58 14.65 3.28 -8.24
C ASP A 58 13.33 2.89 -7.58
N LEU A 59 12.22 3.29 -8.19
CA LEU A 59 10.88 2.97 -7.71
C LEU A 59 10.67 1.46 -7.58
N ALA A 60 11.08 0.69 -8.59
CA ALA A 60 10.84 -0.75 -8.62
C ALA A 60 11.57 -1.46 -7.48
N ASP A 61 12.81 -1.07 -7.24
CA ASP A 61 13.65 -1.60 -6.17
C ASP A 61 13.11 -1.18 -4.79
N ARG A 62 12.63 0.05 -4.63
CA ARG A 62 11.97 0.51 -3.39
C ARG A 62 10.75 -0.36 -3.05
N VAL A 63 9.84 -0.54 -4.00
CA VAL A 63 8.60 -1.31 -3.77
C VAL A 63 8.91 -2.79 -3.51
N ALA A 64 9.83 -3.39 -4.27
CA ALA A 64 10.26 -4.77 -4.07
C ALA A 64 10.86 -4.99 -2.67
N LYS A 65 11.78 -4.11 -2.24
CA LYS A 65 12.43 -4.19 -0.92
C LYS A 65 11.49 -3.88 0.24
N MET A 66 10.51 -3.01 0.02
CA MET A 66 9.48 -2.64 0.98
C MET A 66 8.60 -3.84 1.35
N HIS A 67 8.21 -4.65 0.35
CA HIS A 67 7.33 -5.81 0.54
C HIS A 67 8.06 -7.16 0.55
N GLU A 68 9.39 -7.16 0.37
CA GLU A 68 10.23 -8.36 0.34
C GLU A 68 9.85 -9.37 -0.75
N ILE A 69 9.44 -8.86 -1.92
CA ILE A 69 9.00 -9.65 -3.07
C ILE A 69 9.84 -9.39 -4.31
N ASN A 70 9.98 -10.40 -5.16
CA ASN A 70 10.79 -10.30 -6.38
C ASN A 70 9.97 -9.74 -7.55
N ILE A 71 9.81 -8.41 -7.58
CA ILE A 71 9.06 -7.68 -8.62
C ILE A 71 9.87 -6.56 -9.30
N THR A 72 11.16 -6.41 -8.98
CA THR A 72 11.98 -5.30 -9.47
C THR A 72 12.01 -5.23 -11.00
N GLU A 73 12.39 -6.31 -11.68
CA GLU A 73 12.42 -6.32 -13.15
C GLU A 73 11.01 -6.27 -13.78
N PRO A 74 10.02 -7.07 -13.35
CA PRO A 74 8.65 -6.97 -13.85
C PRO A 74 8.09 -5.54 -13.79
N LEU A 75 8.23 -4.88 -12.63
CA LEU A 75 7.75 -3.51 -12.44
C LEU A 75 8.53 -2.52 -13.31
N ARG A 76 9.85 -2.68 -13.43
CA ARG A 76 10.68 -1.81 -14.28
C ARG A 76 10.30 -1.92 -15.76
N GLU A 77 10.00 -3.11 -16.27
CA GLU A 77 9.51 -3.29 -17.64
C GLU A 77 8.12 -2.68 -17.84
N LEU A 78 7.21 -2.88 -16.88
CA LEU A 78 5.89 -2.24 -16.92
C LEU A 78 6.00 -0.71 -16.94
N LEU A 79 6.90 -0.12 -16.16
CA LEU A 79 7.10 1.34 -16.10
C LEU A 79 7.76 1.93 -17.36
N LYS A 80 8.46 1.11 -18.15
CA LYS A 80 9.01 1.55 -19.45
C LYS A 80 7.93 1.65 -20.52
N ILE A 81 6.96 0.74 -20.48
CA ILE A 81 5.89 0.62 -21.49
C ILE A 81 4.68 1.45 -21.10
N HIS A 82 4.40 1.55 -19.81
CA HIS A 82 3.22 2.16 -19.23
C HIS A 82 3.58 3.24 -18.21
N GLY A 83 2.63 4.13 -17.91
CA GLY A 83 2.74 5.06 -16.79
C GLY A 83 2.54 4.35 -15.44
N LYS A 84 2.94 5.04 -14.37
CA LYS A 84 2.89 4.57 -12.97
C LYS A 84 1.54 3.94 -12.59
N GLU A 85 0.45 4.61 -12.96
CA GLU A 85 -0.91 4.24 -12.60
C GLU A 85 -1.33 2.92 -13.25
N LEU A 86 -1.02 2.74 -14.53
CA LEU A 86 -1.35 1.52 -15.25
C LEU A 86 -0.43 0.37 -14.85
N SER A 87 0.86 0.63 -14.61
CA SER A 87 1.79 -0.37 -14.07
C SER A 87 1.33 -0.88 -12.71
N ALA A 88 0.81 0.00 -11.83
CA ALA A 88 0.26 -0.39 -10.53
C ALA A 88 -0.90 -1.38 -10.67
N LEU A 89 -1.88 -1.07 -11.54
CA LEU A 89 -3.04 -1.95 -11.75
C LEU A 89 -2.67 -3.29 -12.38
N ILE A 90 -1.76 -3.29 -13.37
CA ILE A 90 -1.31 -4.52 -14.02
C ILE A 90 -0.61 -5.42 -13.01
N LEU A 91 0.34 -4.88 -12.25
CA LEU A 91 1.11 -5.69 -11.30
C LEU A 91 0.27 -6.13 -10.10
N SER A 92 -0.61 -5.27 -9.58
CA SER A 92 -1.50 -5.66 -8.48
C SER A 92 -2.43 -6.81 -8.90
N LYS A 93 -2.97 -6.76 -10.13
CA LYS A 93 -3.75 -7.86 -10.69
C LYS A 93 -2.93 -9.13 -10.81
N ASP A 94 -1.70 -9.03 -11.29
CA ASP A 94 -0.81 -10.18 -11.45
C ASP A 94 -0.54 -10.88 -10.10
N ILE A 95 -0.25 -10.09 -9.07
CA ILE A 95 -0.06 -10.57 -7.70
C ILE A 95 -1.32 -11.22 -7.14
N ALA A 96 -2.50 -10.60 -7.34
CA ALA A 96 -3.77 -11.15 -6.89
C ALA A 96 -4.10 -12.51 -7.52
N LEU A 97 -3.67 -12.74 -8.77
CA LEU A 97 -3.79 -14.02 -9.46
C LEU A 97 -2.77 -15.06 -8.98
N GLY A 98 -1.87 -14.70 -8.06
CA GLY A 98 -0.90 -15.56 -7.43
C GLY A 98 0.51 -15.50 -8.02
N ASN A 99 0.75 -14.67 -9.03
CA ASN A 99 2.10 -14.46 -9.54
C ASN A 99 2.94 -13.72 -8.49
N HIS A 100 4.21 -14.07 -8.32
CA HIS A 100 5.11 -13.49 -7.30
C HIS A 100 4.74 -13.76 -5.83
N SER A 101 3.72 -14.56 -5.55
CA SER A 101 3.34 -14.96 -4.19
C SER A 101 4.02 -16.27 -3.77
N LEU A 102 4.06 -16.53 -2.46
CA LEU A 102 4.53 -17.83 -1.95
C LEU A 102 3.58 -18.96 -2.43
N PRO A 103 4.09 -20.19 -2.65
CA PRO A 103 3.28 -21.30 -3.16
C PRO A 103 2.03 -21.59 -2.32
N ASP A 104 2.15 -21.46 -1.00
CA ASP A 104 1.10 -21.79 -0.03
C ASP A 104 0.28 -20.56 0.39
N ALA A 105 0.48 -19.40 -0.25
CA ALA A 105 -0.25 -18.18 0.09
C ALA A 105 -1.74 -18.32 -0.22
N THR A 106 -2.55 -17.99 0.77
CA THR A 106 -4.01 -17.90 0.70
C THR A 106 -4.44 -16.79 -0.27
N LEU A 107 -5.71 -16.82 -0.70
CA LEU A 107 -6.25 -15.76 -1.55
C LEU A 107 -6.26 -14.39 -0.83
N GLU A 108 -6.54 -14.37 0.47
CA GLU A 108 -6.49 -13.15 1.27
C GLU A 108 -5.07 -12.56 1.32
N GLU A 109 -4.04 -13.37 1.57
CA GLU A 109 -2.63 -12.90 1.57
C GLU A 109 -2.20 -12.35 0.20
N LYS A 110 -2.66 -12.97 -0.89
CA LYS A 110 -2.40 -12.48 -2.25
C LYS A 110 -3.08 -11.13 -2.50
N LEU A 111 -4.31 -10.96 -2.04
CA LEU A 111 -5.05 -9.71 -2.19
C LEU A 111 -4.48 -8.60 -1.31
N ASP A 112 -4.10 -8.90 -0.06
CA ASP A 112 -3.41 -7.95 0.82
C ASP A 112 -2.13 -7.44 0.17
N LEU A 113 -1.26 -8.36 -0.29
CA LEU A 113 -0.02 -8.00 -0.96
C LEU A 113 -0.28 -7.19 -2.24
N ALA A 114 -1.26 -7.58 -3.05
CA ALA A 114 -1.61 -6.90 -4.29
C ALA A 114 -2.04 -5.44 -4.06
N VAL A 115 -2.91 -5.19 -3.06
CA VAL A 115 -3.38 -3.84 -2.75
C VAL A 115 -2.23 -2.99 -2.20
N ARG A 116 -1.42 -3.53 -1.29
CA ARG A 116 -0.27 -2.82 -0.72
C ARG A 116 0.78 -2.46 -1.77
N VAL A 117 1.14 -3.40 -2.64
CA VAL A 117 2.10 -3.16 -3.74
C VAL A 117 1.55 -2.13 -4.72
N GLY A 118 0.26 -2.22 -5.08
CA GLY A 118 -0.38 -1.22 -5.94
C GLY A 118 -0.29 0.18 -5.33
N LEU A 119 -0.63 0.32 -4.04
CA LEU A 119 -0.53 1.59 -3.32
C LEU A 119 0.92 2.10 -3.22
N ALA A 120 1.88 1.20 -2.97
CA ALA A 120 3.30 1.54 -2.93
C ALA A 120 3.80 2.09 -4.28
N ILE A 121 3.34 1.54 -5.41
CA ILE A 121 3.69 2.06 -6.73
C ILE A 121 3.12 3.47 -6.93
N ILE A 122 1.85 3.68 -6.61
CA ILE A 122 1.17 4.98 -6.76
C ILE A 122 1.83 6.07 -5.92
N THR A 123 2.15 5.73 -4.67
CA THR A 123 2.83 6.61 -3.69
C THR A 123 4.35 6.65 -3.89
N GLU A 124 4.86 6.08 -4.99
CA GLU A 124 6.29 6.03 -5.33
C GLU A 124 7.20 5.37 -4.28
N GLY A 125 6.63 4.61 -3.36
CA GLY A 125 7.32 3.98 -2.24
C GLY A 125 7.96 4.99 -1.29
N VAL A 126 7.43 6.22 -1.21
CA VAL A 126 7.94 7.28 -0.32
C VAL A 126 7.09 7.48 0.94
N THR A 127 5.92 6.86 1.01
CA THR A 127 5.00 6.96 2.15
C THR A 127 4.96 5.66 2.94
N ILE A 128 4.58 5.74 4.21
CA ILE A 128 4.41 4.55 5.06
C ILE A 128 3.03 3.90 4.89
N ALA A 129 2.14 4.52 4.12
CA ALA A 129 0.74 4.10 3.97
C ALA A 129 0.59 2.69 3.39
N ALA A 130 1.44 2.30 2.43
CA ALA A 130 1.43 0.93 1.89
C ALA A 130 1.81 -0.13 2.94
N LEU A 131 2.59 0.25 3.96
CA LEU A 131 2.99 -0.65 5.04
C LEU A 131 2.03 -0.62 6.22
N GLN A 132 1.57 0.56 6.62
CA GLN A 132 0.87 0.77 7.90
C GLN A 132 -0.50 1.44 7.75
N GLY A 133 -0.85 1.94 6.57
CA GLY A 133 -2.15 2.56 6.32
C GLY A 133 -3.25 1.53 6.07
N ILE A 134 -2.91 0.36 5.56
CA ILE A 134 -3.81 -0.79 5.44
C ILE A 134 -3.55 -1.68 6.65
N SER A 135 -4.54 -1.83 7.53
CA SER A 135 -4.48 -2.71 8.69
C SER A 135 -4.68 -4.16 8.28
N ASP A 136 -5.71 -4.41 7.48
CA ASP A 136 -6.10 -5.77 7.10
C ASP A 136 -6.85 -5.78 5.77
N VAL A 137 -6.82 -6.93 5.09
CA VAL A 137 -7.56 -7.20 3.85
C VAL A 137 -8.25 -8.54 4.02
N LYS A 138 -9.58 -8.54 3.96
CA LYS A 138 -10.40 -9.72 4.27
C LYS A 138 -11.38 -10.05 3.16
N ILE A 139 -11.67 -11.34 3.03
CA ILE A 139 -12.79 -11.85 2.25
C ILE A 139 -13.95 -12.11 3.19
N LYS A 140 -15.02 -11.32 3.04
CA LYS A 140 -16.25 -11.43 3.83
C LYS A 140 -17.40 -11.87 2.92
N LYS A 141 -18.57 -12.11 3.51
CA LYS A 141 -19.76 -12.61 2.79
C LYS A 141 -20.91 -11.61 2.86
N ASN A 142 -21.52 -11.34 1.71
CA ASN A 142 -22.77 -10.62 1.60
C ASN A 142 -23.92 -11.47 2.17
N LYS A 143 -25.09 -10.86 2.35
CA LYS A 143 -26.30 -11.55 2.82
C LYS A 143 -26.74 -12.71 1.92
N ASP A 144 -26.50 -12.59 0.61
CA ASP A 144 -26.77 -13.64 -0.37
C ASP A 144 -25.72 -14.77 -0.40
N GLY A 145 -24.71 -14.69 0.46
CA GLY A 145 -23.62 -15.67 0.58
C GLY A 145 -22.47 -15.45 -0.39
N THR A 146 -22.54 -14.46 -1.28
CA THR A 146 -21.43 -14.12 -2.19
C THR A 146 -20.25 -13.52 -1.42
N GLU A 147 -19.03 -13.84 -1.86
CA GLU A 147 -17.80 -13.35 -1.23
C GLU A 147 -17.37 -12.01 -1.83
N TYR A 148 -17.00 -11.05 -0.97
CA TYR A 148 -16.54 -9.72 -1.35
C TYR A 148 -15.25 -9.35 -0.63
N LEU A 149 -14.56 -8.31 -1.12
CA LEU A 149 -13.32 -7.80 -0.54
C LEU A 149 -13.60 -6.65 0.43
N SER A 150 -12.93 -6.69 1.59
CA SER A 150 -12.94 -5.67 2.64
C SER A 150 -11.54 -5.16 2.90
N ILE A 151 -11.39 -3.84 3.03
CA ILE A 151 -10.11 -3.17 3.31
C ILE A 151 -10.24 -2.37 4.60
N SER A 152 -9.52 -2.79 5.65
CA SER A 152 -9.48 -2.08 6.92
C SER A 152 -8.36 -1.03 6.91
N ILE A 153 -8.72 0.24 7.05
CA ILE A 153 -7.78 1.37 7.03
C ILE A 153 -7.37 1.77 8.45
N ALA A 154 -6.10 2.13 8.62
CA ALA A 154 -5.54 2.64 9.87
C ALA A 154 -5.06 4.10 9.74
N GLY A 155 -4.91 4.78 10.88
CA GLY A 155 -4.48 6.18 10.98
C GLY A 155 -3.28 6.60 10.10
N PRO A 156 -2.21 5.78 9.95
CA PRO A 156 -1.07 6.12 9.08
C PRO A 156 -1.44 6.35 7.60
N MET A 157 -2.62 5.92 7.15
CA MET A 157 -3.12 6.19 5.79
C MET A 157 -3.19 7.69 5.47
N ARG A 158 -3.37 8.55 6.47
CA ARG A 158 -3.36 10.02 6.29
C ARG A 158 -2.07 10.54 5.64
N SER A 159 -0.96 9.81 5.77
CA SER A 159 0.33 10.16 5.14
C SER A 159 0.36 9.98 3.63
N ALA A 160 -0.56 9.18 3.06
CA ALA A 160 -0.65 8.97 1.61
C ALA A 160 -1.18 10.21 0.87
N GLY A 161 -2.10 10.95 1.49
CA GLY A 161 -2.93 11.95 0.83
C GLY A 161 -4.32 11.40 0.44
N GLY A 162 -5.27 12.29 0.16
CA GLY A 162 -6.65 11.92 -0.16
C GLY A 162 -6.78 11.20 -1.50
N THR A 163 -5.98 11.58 -2.49
CA THR A 163 -5.98 10.98 -3.84
C THR A 163 -5.50 9.53 -3.78
N GLU A 164 -4.38 9.29 -3.12
CA GLU A 164 -3.76 7.97 -2.98
C GLU A 164 -4.62 7.03 -2.13
N SER A 165 -5.29 7.56 -1.10
CA SER A 165 -6.29 6.84 -0.32
C SER A 165 -7.47 6.40 -1.21
N ALA A 166 -7.99 7.27 -2.07
CA ALA A 166 -9.06 6.91 -3.01
C ALA A 166 -8.61 5.88 -4.05
N VAL A 167 -7.37 5.99 -4.55
CA VAL A 167 -6.78 5.02 -5.49
C VAL A 167 -6.62 3.65 -4.84
N THR A 168 -6.45 3.56 -3.51
CA THR A 168 -6.44 2.27 -2.79
C THR A 168 -7.73 1.49 -3.02
N MET A 169 -8.89 2.16 -2.91
CA MET A 169 -10.19 1.53 -3.18
C MET A 169 -10.37 1.13 -4.65
N LEU A 170 -9.81 1.91 -5.58
CA LEU A 170 -9.78 1.57 -7.01
C LEU A 170 -8.95 0.30 -7.28
N ILE A 171 -7.76 0.20 -6.66
CA ILE A 171 -6.90 -0.99 -6.77
C ILE A 171 -7.62 -2.20 -6.17
N ALA A 172 -8.22 -2.05 -4.99
CA ALA A 172 -9.01 -3.11 -4.35
C ALA A 172 -10.15 -3.61 -5.25
N ASP A 173 -10.91 -2.70 -5.87
CA ASP A 173 -11.96 -3.06 -6.84
C ASP A 173 -11.38 -3.74 -8.09
N HIS A 174 -10.19 -3.34 -8.53
CA HIS A 174 -9.52 -3.96 -9.66
C HIS A 174 -9.12 -5.41 -9.37
N VAL A 175 -8.48 -5.65 -8.23
CA VAL A 175 -7.97 -6.99 -7.87
C VAL A 175 -9.10 -7.94 -7.49
N ARG A 176 -10.14 -7.48 -6.78
CA ARG A 176 -11.29 -8.32 -6.43
C ARG A 176 -12.02 -8.81 -7.68
N LYS A 177 -12.14 -7.96 -8.72
CA LYS A 177 -12.69 -8.35 -10.04
C LYS A 177 -11.82 -9.42 -10.71
N ALA A 178 -10.51 -9.27 -10.63
CA ALA A 178 -9.58 -10.21 -11.28
C ALA A 178 -9.69 -11.64 -10.71
N VAL A 179 -9.95 -11.77 -9.41
CA VAL A 179 -10.11 -13.07 -8.73
C VAL A 179 -11.56 -13.55 -8.64
N GLY A 180 -12.52 -12.80 -9.20
CA GLY A 180 -13.93 -13.20 -9.28
C GLY A 180 -14.76 -12.94 -8.03
N LEU A 181 -14.29 -12.09 -7.10
CA LEU A 181 -15.09 -11.68 -5.94
C LEU A 181 -16.24 -10.75 -6.37
N ALA A 182 -17.38 -10.93 -5.71
CA ALA A 182 -18.58 -10.15 -5.94
C ALA A 182 -18.40 -8.70 -5.47
N LYS A 183 -19.38 -7.86 -5.82
CA LYS A 183 -19.48 -6.49 -5.30
C LYS A 183 -19.91 -6.57 -3.82
N TYR A 184 -19.29 -5.77 -2.96
CA TYR A 184 -19.83 -5.48 -1.62
C TYR A 184 -21.24 -4.89 -1.71
N GLN A 185 -22.11 -5.30 -0.78
CA GLN A 185 -23.49 -4.83 -0.66
C GLN A 185 -23.68 -4.14 0.70
N ALA A 186 -23.69 -2.80 0.68
CA ALA A 186 -23.95 -2.00 1.88
C ALA A 186 -25.35 -2.25 2.46
N ASN A 187 -25.48 -2.02 3.76
CA ASN A 187 -26.63 -2.25 4.62
C ASN A 187 -27.18 -3.69 4.56
N SER A 188 -26.29 -4.66 4.34
CA SER A 188 -26.66 -6.08 4.25
C SER A 188 -27.12 -6.64 5.60
N PHE A 189 -26.48 -6.20 6.70
CA PHE A 189 -26.65 -6.77 8.02
C PHE A 189 -27.12 -5.74 9.07
N ASP A 190 -26.72 -4.48 8.91
CA ASP A 190 -26.93 -3.36 9.82
C ASP A 190 -27.09 -2.04 9.03
N ASP A 191 -27.27 -0.92 9.73
CA ASP A 191 -27.28 0.43 9.11
C ASP A 191 -25.85 0.99 9.05
N GLU A 192 -25.04 0.38 8.18
CA GLU A 192 -23.64 0.76 7.94
C GLU A 192 -23.57 2.22 7.50
N THR A 193 -24.48 2.65 6.61
CA THR A 193 -24.52 4.04 6.14
C THR A 193 -24.79 5.04 7.25
N GLY A 194 -25.73 4.74 8.14
CA GLY A 194 -26.02 5.56 9.32
C GLY A 194 -24.84 5.61 10.29
N ARG A 195 -24.13 4.48 10.46
CA ARG A 195 -22.90 4.40 11.25
C ARG A 195 -21.80 5.29 10.69
N PHE A 196 -21.54 5.26 9.38
CA PHE A 196 -20.55 6.13 8.74
C PHE A 196 -20.88 7.62 8.93
N VAL A 197 -22.16 8.00 8.79
CA VAL A 197 -22.59 9.37 9.05
C VAL A 197 -22.31 9.75 10.50
N GLU A 198 -22.69 8.90 11.46
CA GLU A 198 -22.43 9.15 12.88
C GLU A 198 -20.94 9.30 13.19
N GLU A 199 -20.11 8.38 12.70
CA GLU A 199 -18.65 8.41 12.90
C GLU A 199 -18.02 9.67 12.33
N LEU A 200 -18.38 10.08 11.10
CA LEU A 200 -17.85 11.30 10.50
C LEU A 200 -18.25 12.55 11.30
N ARG A 201 -19.48 12.61 11.82
CA ARG A 201 -19.95 13.77 12.62
C ARG A 201 -19.31 13.82 13.99
N ILE A 202 -19.11 12.68 14.65
CA ILE A 202 -18.35 12.61 15.91
C ILE A 202 -16.91 13.04 15.66
N TYR A 203 -16.28 12.53 14.60
CA TYR A 203 -14.91 12.88 14.26
C TYR A 203 -14.72 14.38 13.97
N GLU A 204 -15.62 15.00 13.18
CA GLU A 204 -15.63 16.45 12.93
C GLU A 204 -15.78 17.27 14.22
N ARG A 205 -16.59 16.81 15.17
CA ARG A 205 -16.89 17.53 16.40
C ARG A 205 -15.76 17.41 17.44
N ASP A 206 -15.25 16.19 17.63
CA ASP A 206 -14.48 15.82 18.82
C ASP A 206 -13.01 15.45 18.52
N ALA A 207 -12.67 15.08 17.28
CA ALA A 207 -11.33 14.63 16.92
C ALA A 207 -10.56 15.65 16.07
N SER A 208 -11.04 15.97 14.87
CA SER A 208 -10.37 16.88 13.95
C SER A 208 -11.30 17.37 12.84
N ASN A 209 -10.99 18.54 12.30
CA ASN A 209 -11.65 19.05 11.10
C ASN A 209 -11.17 18.30 9.84
N PHE A 210 -12.09 18.07 8.90
CA PHE A 210 -11.77 17.67 7.54
C PHE A 210 -11.31 18.87 6.68
N GLN A 211 -10.69 18.57 5.53
CA GLN A 211 -10.30 19.61 4.56
C GLN A 211 -11.51 20.35 3.96
N PHE A 212 -12.65 19.66 3.89
CA PHE A 212 -13.93 20.20 3.48
C PHE A 212 -15.05 19.42 4.19
N HIS A 213 -16.19 20.07 4.37
CA HIS A 213 -17.37 19.42 4.92
C HIS A 213 -18.07 18.59 3.83
N ILE A 214 -18.46 17.37 4.19
CA ILE A 214 -19.14 16.41 3.31
C ILE A 214 -20.57 16.27 3.82
N LEU A 215 -21.58 16.33 2.95
CA LEU A 215 -22.99 16.21 3.34
C LEU A 215 -23.33 14.76 3.72
N ASP A 216 -24.31 14.57 4.62
CA ASP A 216 -24.79 13.23 5.02
C ASP A 216 -25.23 12.41 3.78
N GLU A 217 -25.93 13.06 2.84
CA GLU A 217 -26.40 12.44 1.60
C GLU A 217 -25.25 11.94 0.72
N ASP A 218 -24.14 12.66 0.67
CA ASP A 218 -22.95 12.27 -0.10
C ASP A 218 -22.24 11.07 0.55
N ILE A 219 -22.17 11.05 1.88
CA ILE A 219 -21.61 9.91 2.64
C ILE A 219 -22.43 8.66 2.35
N ILE A 220 -23.75 8.74 2.51
CA ILE A 220 -24.68 7.63 2.24
C ILE A 220 -24.54 7.17 0.79
N HIS A 221 -24.49 8.11 -0.16
CA HIS A 221 -24.33 7.80 -1.58
C HIS A 221 -23.03 7.05 -1.86
N VAL A 222 -21.89 7.51 -1.34
CA VAL A 222 -20.59 6.89 -1.57
C VAL A 222 -20.56 5.49 -0.95
N ILE A 223 -20.86 5.36 0.34
CA ILE A 223 -20.79 4.07 1.06
C ILE A 223 -21.73 3.04 0.42
N SER A 224 -22.94 3.44 0.01
CA SER A 224 -23.90 2.55 -0.66
C SER A 224 -23.42 2.04 -2.03
N ASN A 225 -22.49 2.74 -2.67
CA ASN A 225 -22.07 2.45 -4.03
C ASN A 225 -20.66 1.85 -4.15
N LEU A 226 -19.85 1.92 -3.08
CA LEU A 226 -18.52 1.34 -3.08
C LEU A 226 -18.57 -0.17 -3.38
N PRO A 227 -17.73 -0.67 -4.29
CA PRO A 227 -17.75 -2.08 -4.68
C PRO A 227 -16.93 -2.99 -3.75
N VAL A 228 -16.19 -2.40 -2.82
CA VAL A 228 -15.32 -3.01 -1.83
C VAL A 228 -15.72 -2.36 -0.51
N GLU A 229 -15.82 -3.14 0.57
CA GLU A 229 -16.13 -2.61 1.89
C GLU A 229 -14.95 -1.75 2.37
N LEU A 230 -15.27 -0.52 2.76
CA LEU A 230 -14.35 0.33 3.51
C LEU A 230 -14.55 0.02 4.98
N ASP A 231 -13.53 -0.48 5.64
CA ASP A 231 -13.55 -0.78 7.08
C ASP A 231 -12.39 -0.03 7.75
N GLY A 232 -12.28 -0.13 9.08
CA GLY A 232 -11.25 0.57 9.82
C GLY A 232 -10.97 -0.03 11.18
N VAL A 233 -9.81 0.34 11.73
CA VAL A 233 -9.50 0.12 13.14
C VAL A 233 -9.82 1.37 13.94
N ASP A 234 -10.20 1.20 15.21
CA ASP A 234 -10.42 2.32 16.12
C ASP A 234 -9.18 3.21 16.18
N THR A 235 -9.38 4.51 15.97
CA THR A 235 -8.29 5.51 15.96
C THR A 235 -8.36 6.50 17.10
N ASP A 236 -9.57 6.82 17.57
CA ASP A 236 -9.83 7.80 18.62
C ASP A 236 -10.79 7.20 19.67
N PRO A 237 -10.69 7.59 20.96
CA PRO A 237 -11.44 6.96 22.04
C PRO A 237 -12.88 7.51 22.17
N TYR A 238 -13.60 7.66 21.06
CA TYR A 238 -14.96 8.17 21.01
C TYR A 238 -15.96 7.07 20.67
N GLU A 239 -16.98 6.88 21.51
CA GLU A 239 -18.02 5.89 21.27
C GLU A 239 -19.07 6.38 20.27
N VAL A 240 -19.41 5.51 19.32
CA VAL A 240 -20.64 5.58 18.52
C VAL A 240 -21.82 5.25 19.43
N VAL A 241 -22.91 6.01 19.35
CA VAL A 241 -24.04 5.93 20.29
C VAL A 241 -25.22 5.16 19.70
N ASN A 242 -25.57 5.42 18.42
CA ASN A 242 -26.77 4.87 17.80
C ASN A 242 -26.51 3.56 17.04
N HIS A 243 -25.33 3.39 16.45
CA HIS A 243 -24.98 2.24 15.61
C HIS A 243 -23.82 1.42 16.21
N LYS A 244 -24.08 0.74 17.34
CA LYS A 244 -23.06 0.02 18.14
C LYS A 244 -22.74 -1.42 17.69
N SER A 245 -23.62 -2.01 16.89
CA SER A 245 -23.67 -3.46 16.60
C SER A 245 -23.06 -3.80 15.27
#